data_AF-T0HXT5-F1
#
_entry.id   AF-T0HXT5-F1
#
_cell.length_a   1.000
_cell.length_b   1.000
_cell.length_c   1.000
_cell.angle_alpha   90.00
_cell.angle_beta   90.00
_cell.angle_gamma   90.00
#
_symmetry.space_group_name_H-M   'P 1'
#
loop_
_entity.id
_entity.type
_entity.pdbx_description
1 polymer ?
#
loop_
_entity_poly.entity_id
_entity_poly.type
_entity_poly.pdbx_seq_one_letter_code
_entity_poly.pdbx_strand_id
1 'polypeptide(L)'
;MLPFVAGALACWFVPRWSGVAVDLTIIWGALILAFLGGVRRGFGFGDPAASTRAEILTMMVYVSLGGLALILATAGSPVTALAVLAAGYIVVPIADTIGAAKGDVPAYFAALRPKQMSIAIVSLLAILVKISLS
;
A
#
# COMPACT_ATOMS: atom_id res chain seq x y z
N MET A 1 -8.09 -4.45 4.00
CA MET A 1 -7.85 -3.28 4.87
C MET A 1 -7.92 -3.63 6.35
N LEU A 2 -8.82 -4.53 6.76
CA LEU A 2 -8.89 -5.04 8.14
C LEU A 2 -7.53 -5.47 8.75
N PRO A 3 -6.61 -6.14 8.04
CA PRO A 3 -5.32 -6.49 8.65
C PRO A 3 -4.44 -5.29 9.03
N PHE A 4 -4.56 -4.15 8.34
CA PHE A 4 -3.88 -2.92 8.75
C PHE A 4 -4.41 -2.40 10.09
N VAL A 5 -5.74 -2.38 10.24
CA VAL A 5 -6.40 -1.94 11.47
C VAL A 5 -6.05 -2.87 12.62
N ALA A 6 -6.09 -4.19 12.39
CA ALA A 6 -5.70 -5.18 13.38
C ALA A 6 -4.24 -5.01 13.82
N GLY A 7 -3.33 -4.79 12.86
CA GLY A 7 -1.92 -4.52 13.14
C GLY A 7 -1.71 -3.25 13.97
N ALA A 8 -2.40 -2.16 13.63
CA ALA A 8 -2.34 -0.91 14.38
C ALA A 8 -2.86 -1.08 15.81
N LEU A 9 -4.03 -1.70 15.99
CA LEU A 9 -4.59 -1.96 17.32
C LEU A 9 -3.68 -2.87 18.15
N ALA A 10 -3.14 -3.94 17.57
CA ALA A 10 -2.22 -4.83 18.28
C ALA A 10 -0.92 -4.13 18.70
N CYS A 11 -0.37 -3.26 17.84
CA CYS A 11 0.82 -2.47 18.15
C CYS A 11 0.62 -1.52 19.34
N TRP A 12 -0.56 -0.91 19.46
CA TRP A 12 -0.89 0.01 20.55
C TRP A 12 -1.32 -0.68 21.85
N PHE A 13 -2.14 -1.73 21.75
CA PHE A 13 -2.86 -2.28 22.91
C PHE A 13 -2.34 -3.64 23.38
N VAL A 14 -1.46 -4.30 22.63
CA VAL A 14 -0.92 -5.63 22.99
C VAL A 14 0.61 -5.59 22.97
N PRO A 15 1.27 -5.01 23.99
CA PRO A 15 2.73 -4.77 23.97
C PRO A 15 3.57 -6.00 23.63
N ARG A 16 3.19 -7.19 24.14
CA ARG A 16 3.88 -8.46 23.86
C ARG A 16 3.89 -8.84 22.38
N TRP A 17 2.94 -8.35 21.59
CA TRP A 17 2.78 -8.65 20.16
C TRP A 17 3.16 -7.47 19.26
N SER A 18 3.60 -6.34 19.81
CA SER A 18 3.80 -5.12 19.03
C SER A 18 4.78 -5.30 17.87
N GLY A 19 5.93 -5.93 18.11
CA GLY A 19 6.90 -6.22 17.04
C GLY A 19 6.32 -7.12 15.95
N VAL A 20 5.70 -8.23 16.32
CA VAL A 20 5.05 -9.15 15.38
C VAL A 20 3.93 -8.46 14.58
N ALA A 21 3.15 -7.59 15.23
CA ALA A 21 2.09 -6.83 14.57
C ALA A 21 2.65 -5.86 13.52
N VAL A 22 3.77 -5.19 13.81
CA VAL A 22 4.48 -4.32 12.87
C VAL A 22 4.97 -5.13 11.66
N ASP A 23 5.67 -6.24 11.90
CA ASP A 23 6.23 -7.08 10.84
C ASP A 23 5.15 -7.64 9.92
N LEU A 24 4.08 -8.20 10.49
CA LEU A 24 2.95 -8.72 9.70
C LEU A 24 2.22 -7.60 8.95
N THR A 25 2.14 -6.39 9.51
CA THR A 25 1.54 -5.26 8.80
C THR A 25 2.39 -4.81 7.63
N ILE A 26 3.71 -4.80 7.78
CA ILE A 26 4.64 -4.48 6.67
C ILE A 26 4.50 -5.52 5.56
N ILE A 27 4.54 -6.81 5.91
CA ILE A 27 4.39 -7.91 4.96
C ILE A 27 3.06 -7.78 4.22
N TRP A 28 1.95 -7.66 4.97
CA TRP A 28 0.63 -7.49 4.39
C TRP A 28 0.53 -6.25 3.49
N GLY A 29 1.12 -5.13 3.93
CA GLY A 29 1.07 -3.89 3.19
C GLY A 29 1.83 -3.97 1.87
N ALA A 30 3.00 -4.61 1.86
CA ALA A 30 3.75 -4.88 0.65
C ALA A 30 3.01 -5.82 -0.31
N LEU A 31 2.41 -6.90 0.22
CA LEU A 31 1.63 -7.86 -0.58
C LEU A 31 0.45 -7.18 -1.28
N ILE A 32 -0.31 -6.36 -0.55
CA ILE A 32 -1.42 -5.64 -1.14
C ILE A 32 -0.94 -4.60 -2.17
N LEU A 33 0.16 -3.90 -1.91
CA LEU A 33 0.67 -2.93 -2.88
C LEU A 33 1.15 -3.61 -4.18
N ALA A 34 1.82 -4.75 -4.07
CA ALA A 34 2.20 -5.57 -5.22
C ALA A 34 0.96 -6.12 -5.97
N PHE A 35 -0.05 -6.59 -5.22
CA PHE A 35 -1.33 -7.03 -5.79
C PHE A 35 -2.01 -5.90 -6.57
N LEU A 36 -2.04 -4.68 -6.04
CA LEU A 36 -2.60 -3.52 -6.73
C LEU A 36 -1.87 -3.23 -8.06
N GLY A 37 -0.54 -3.35 -8.08
CA GLY A 37 0.23 -3.29 -9.32
C GLY A 37 -0.21 -4.38 -10.31
N GLY A 38 -0.36 -5.61 -9.83
CA GLY A 38 -0.89 -6.73 -10.63
C GLY A 38 -2.29 -6.48 -11.19
N VAL A 39 -3.22 -5.91 -10.41
CA VAL A 39 -4.58 -5.56 -10.86
C VAL A 39 -4.54 -4.54 -12.00
N ARG A 40 -3.68 -3.50 -11.92
CA ARG A 40 -3.53 -2.53 -13.00
C ARG A 40 -2.99 -3.17 -14.28
N ARG A 41 -1.92 -3.97 -14.16
CA ARG A 41 -1.36 -4.69 -15.32
C ARG A 41 -2.35 -5.69 -15.92
N GLY A 42 -3.12 -6.35 -15.05
CA GLY A 42 -4.17 -7.30 -15.39
C GLY A 42 -5.29 -6.66 -16.20
N PHE A 43 -5.73 -5.46 -15.80
CA PHE A 43 -6.73 -4.70 -16.55
C PHE A 43 -6.28 -4.41 -17.99
N GLY A 44 -5.04 -3.95 -18.17
CA GLY A 44 -4.47 -3.70 -19.50
C GLY A 44 -4.28 -4.96 -20.37
N PHE A 45 -4.32 -6.17 -19.81
CA PHE A 45 -4.38 -7.40 -20.62
C PHE A 45 -5.79 -7.65 -21.19
N GLY A 46 -6.83 -7.27 -20.45
CA GLY A 46 -8.23 -7.40 -20.88
C GLY A 46 -8.69 -6.27 -21.80
N ASP A 47 -8.07 -5.09 -21.67
CA ASP A 47 -8.30 -3.94 -22.53
C ASP A 47 -6.96 -3.40 -23.06
N PRO A 48 -6.59 -3.70 -24.32
CA PRO A 48 -5.34 -3.22 -24.91
C PRO A 48 -5.20 -1.70 -24.95
N ALA A 49 -6.32 -0.96 -25.02
CA ALA A 49 -6.28 0.51 -25.01
C ALA A 49 -5.80 1.06 -23.66
N ALA A 50 -6.06 0.32 -22.57
CA ALA A 50 -5.61 0.63 -21.22
C ALA A 50 -4.16 0.18 -20.94
N SER A 51 -3.50 -0.54 -21.85
CA SER A 51 -2.11 -0.99 -21.68
C SER A 51 -1.08 0.12 -21.97
N THR A 52 -1.28 1.29 -21.38
CA THR A 52 -0.44 2.47 -21.62
C THR A 52 0.92 2.37 -20.89
N ARG A 53 1.90 3.15 -21.35
CA ARG A 53 3.19 3.28 -20.65
C ARG A 53 3.02 3.80 -19.22
N ALA A 54 2.03 4.66 -19.00
CA ALA A 54 1.74 5.20 -17.68
C ALA A 54 1.25 4.11 -16.71
N GLU A 55 0.43 3.17 -17.18
CA GLU A 55 -0.05 2.04 -16.38
C GLU A 55 1.07 1.06 -16.04
N ILE A 56 1.94 0.75 -17.00
CA ILE A 56 3.11 -0.10 -16.77
C ILE A 56 4.04 0.54 -15.73
N LEU A 57 4.33 1.84 -15.87
CA LEU A 57 5.17 2.55 -14.92
C LEU A 57 4.53 2.62 -13.52
N THR A 58 3.23 2.88 -13.45
CA THR A 58 2.50 2.92 -12.18
C THR A 58 2.50 1.56 -11.47
N MET A 59 2.29 0.47 -12.22
CA MET A 59 2.43 -0.88 -11.71
C MET A 59 3.83 -1.15 -11.16
N MET A 60 4.88 -0.76 -11.91
CA MET A 60 6.27 -0.92 -11.47
C MET A 60 6.51 -0.14 -10.16
N VAL A 61 6.04 1.10 -10.07
CA VAL A 61 6.15 1.91 -8.85
C VAL A 61 5.49 1.19 -7.66
N TYR A 62 4.30 0.62 -7.81
CA TYR A 62 3.62 -0.06 -6.70
C TYR A 62 4.39 -1.29 -6.23
N VAL A 63 4.82 -2.14 -7.16
CA VAL A 63 5.60 -3.34 -6.85
C VAL A 63 6.95 -2.96 -6.24
N SER A 64 7.64 -1.96 -6.79
CA SER A 64 8.94 -1.51 -6.29
C SER A 64 8.84 -0.92 -4.89
N LEU A 65 7.81 -0.12 -4.58
CA LEU A 65 7.61 0.41 -3.23
C LEU A 65 7.30 -0.72 -2.22
N GLY A 66 6.48 -1.70 -2.61
CA GLY A 66 6.20 -2.87 -1.78
C GLY A 66 7.45 -3.71 -1.51
N GLY A 67 8.22 -4.01 -2.55
CA GLY A 67 9.49 -4.74 -2.43
C GLY A 67 10.53 -3.99 -1.62
N LEU A 68 10.69 -2.68 -1.85
CA LEU A 68 11.59 -1.83 -1.08
C LEU A 68 11.24 -1.82 0.40
N ALA A 69 9.96 -1.75 0.76
CA ALA A 69 9.53 -1.82 2.14
C ALA A 69 9.94 -3.15 2.81
N LEU A 70 9.81 -4.28 2.12
CA LEU A 70 10.24 -5.58 2.63
C LEU A 70 11.76 -5.65 2.83
N ILE A 71 12.54 -5.12 1.87
CA ILE A 71 14.00 -5.04 1.98
C ILE A 71 14.40 -4.21 3.20
N LEU A 72 13.80 -3.03 3.37
CA LEU A 72 14.09 -2.13 4.49
C LEU A 72 13.72 -2.73 5.85
N ALA A 73 12.59 -3.43 5.93
CA ALA A 73 12.20 -4.14 7.15
C ALA A 73 13.19 -5.25 7.50
N THR A 74 13.62 -6.03 6.49
CA THR A 74 14.60 -7.11 6.65
C THR A 74 15.98 -6.56 7.05
N ALA A 75 16.32 -5.36 6.57
CA ALA A 75 17.54 -4.64 6.94
C ALA A 75 17.47 -3.96 8.33
N GLY A 76 16.44 -4.23 9.14
CA GLY A 76 16.28 -3.70 10.49
C GLY A 76 15.81 -2.24 10.53
N SER A 77 15.20 -1.72 9.45
CA SER A 77 14.68 -0.36 9.35
C SER A 77 13.15 -0.32 9.21
N PRO A 78 12.38 -0.81 10.22
CA PRO A 78 10.92 -0.91 10.13
C PRO A 78 10.22 0.45 10.02
N VAL A 79 10.77 1.50 10.65
CA VAL A 79 10.25 2.88 10.52
C VAL A 79 10.27 3.33 9.06
N THR A 80 11.39 3.16 8.38
CA THR A 80 11.55 3.53 6.97
C THR A 80 10.67 2.66 6.08
N ALA A 81 10.55 1.37 6.38
CA ALA A 81 9.65 0.47 5.66
C ALA A 81 8.18 0.93 5.73
N LEU A 82 7.71 1.28 6.93
CA LEU A 82 6.35 1.82 7.14
C LEU A 82 6.15 3.14 6.43
N ALA A 83 7.15 4.03 6.45
CA ALA A 83 7.08 5.31 5.73
C ALA A 83 6.98 5.12 4.21
N VAL A 84 7.77 4.19 3.65
CA VAL A 84 7.69 3.82 2.22
C VAL A 84 6.33 3.24 1.87
N LEU A 85 5.77 2.36 2.71
CA LEU A 85 4.42 1.85 2.51
C LEU A 85 3.40 2.99 2.57
N ALA A 86 3.42 3.84 3.59
CA ALA A 86 2.49 4.95 3.72
C ALA A 86 2.52 5.86 2.48
N ALA A 87 3.71 6.18 1.96
CA ALA A 87 3.87 6.91 0.71
C ALA A 87 3.25 6.16 -0.48
N GLY A 88 3.50 4.85 -0.62
CA GLY A 88 2.88 4.02 -1.65
C GLY A 88 1.35 4.03 -1.59
N TYR A 89 0.78 3.89 -0.39
CA TYR A 89 -0.67 3.94 -0.18
C TYR A 89 -1.28 5.33 -0.44
N ILE A 90 -0.50 6.42 -0.31
CA ILE A 90 -0.92 7.77 -0.72
C ILE A 90 -0.91 7.91 -2.25
N VAL A 91 0.08 7.33 -2.93
CA VAL A 91 0.19 7.39 -4.40
C VAL A 91 -0.96 6.63 -5.08
N VAL A 92 -1.40 5.50 -4.52
CA VAL A 92 -2.48 4.65 -5.08
C VAL A 92 -3.75 5.43 -5.43
N PRO A 93 -4.45 6.10 -4.49
CA PRO A 93 -5.70 6.76 -4.80
C PRO A 93 -5.53 7.92 -5.81
N ILE A 94 -4.37 8.58 -5.83
CA ILE A 94 -4.07 9.64 -6.79
C ILE A 94 -3.96 9.05 -8.20
N ALA A 95 -3.10 8.07 -8.39
CA ALA A 95 -2.84 7.47 -9.69
C ALA A 95 -4.02 6.62 -10.20
N ASP A 96 -4.77 5.94 -9.32
CA ASP A 96 -5.97 5.20 -9.71
C ASP A 96 -7.12 6.14 -10.12
N THR A 97 -7.27 7.30 -9.47
CA THR A 97 -8.29 8.29 -9.85
C THR A 97 -7.96 8.92 -11.20
N ILE A 98 -6.68 9.28 -11.43
CA ILE A 98 -6.22 9.80 -12.72
C ILE A 98 -6.40 8.76 -13.82
N GLY A 99 -6.02 7.50 -13.58
CA GLY A 99 -6.22 6.41 -14.54
C GLY A 99 -7.70 6.17 -14.84
N ALA A 100 -8.56 6.20 -13.83
CA ALA A 100 -10.00 6.01 -14.00
C ALA A 100 -10.62 7.12 -14.86
N ALA A 101 -10.18 8.37 -14.69
CA ALA A 101 -10.62 9.48 -15.52
C ALA A 101 -10.16 9.36 -16.99
N LYS A 102 -9.07 8.64 -17.25
CA LYS A 102 -8.54 8.37 -18.60
C LYS A 102 -9.06 7.08 -19.24
N GLY A 103 -9.79 6.25 -18.48
CA GLY A 103 -10.22 4.92 -18.91
C GLY A 103 -9.13 3.84 -18.82
N ASP A 104 -7.99 4.15 -18.20
CA ASP A 104 -6.83 3.24 -18.10
C ASP A 104 -7.00 2.19 -16.97
N VAL A 105 -7.97 2.38 -16.08
CA VAL A 105 -8.36 1.44 -15.01
C VAL A 105 -9.89 1.50 -14.81
N PRO A 106 -10.50 0.56 -14.07
CA PRO A 106 -11.95 0.57 -13.84
C PRO A 106 -12.46 1.88 -13.22
N ALA A 107 -13.51 2.46 -13.79
CA ALA A 107 -14.03 3.78 -13.40
C ALA A 107 -14.39 3.89 -11.90
N TYR A 108 -14.88 2.80 -11.29
CA TYR A 108 -15.25 2.79 -9.87
C TYR A 108 -14.04 2.95 -8.92
N PHE A 109 -12.80 2.80 -9.40
CA PHE A 109 -11.60 3.05 -8.60
C PHE A 109 -11.51 4.51 -8.14
N ALA A 110 -12.01 5.47 -8.92
CA ALA A 110 -12.03 6.89 -8.54
C ALA A 110 -12.75 7.13 -7.19
N ALA A 111 -13.84 6.41 -6.93
CA ALA A 111 -14.61 6.53 -5.69
C ALA A 111 -14.14 5.55 -4.59
N LEU A 112 -13.71 4.35 -4.98
CA LEU A 112 -13.35 3.28 -4.05
C LEU A 112 -11.98 3.49 -3.40
N ARG A 113 -10.96 3.86 -4.20
CA ARG A 113 -9.56 3.88 -3.74
C ARG A 113 -9.29 4.91 -2.66
N PRO A 114 -9.78 6.15 -2.73
CA PRO A 114 -9.56 7.11 -1.65
C PRO A 114 -10.06 6.60 -0.29
N LYS A 115 -11.24 5.97 -0.27
CA LYS A 115 -11.85 5.41 0.95
C LYS A 115 -11.10 4.17 1.44
N GLN A 116 -10.69 3.30 0.52
CA GLN A 116 -10.02 2.05 0.87
C GLN A 116 -8.60 2.32 1.38
N MET A 117 -7.87 3.23 0.73
CA MET A 117 -6.47 3.51 1.05
C MET A 117 -6.34 4.41 2.28
N SER A 118 -7.30 5.28 2.58
CA SER A 118 -7.27 6.08 3.82
C SER A 118 -7.22 5.20 5.08
N ILE A 119 -7.91 4.06 5.09
CA ILE A 119 -7.86 3.09 6.19
C ILE A 119 -6.44 2.55 6.39
N ALA A 120 -5.77 2.18 5.29
CA ALA A 120 -4.38 1.70 5.35
C ALA A 120 -3.41 2.80 5.79
N ILE A 121 -3.53 4.01 5.22
CA ILE A 121 -2.69 5.16 5.55
C ILE A 121 -2.79 5.50 7.03
N VAL A 122 -4.01 5.68 7.56
CA VAL A 122 -4.21 6.00 8.98
C VAL A 122 -3.62 4.93 9.88
N SER A 123 -3.80 3.65 9.54
CA SER A 123 -3.25 2.54 10.32
C SER A 123 -1.72 2.52 10.30
N LEU A 124 -1.10 2.72 9.14
CA LEU A 124 0.36 2.78 8.98
C LEU A 124 0.95 3.96 9.75
N LEU A 125 0.32 5.14 9.67
CA LEU A 125 0.74 6.33 10.41
C LEU A 125 0.58 6.13 11.92
N ALA A 126 -0.49 5.48 12.37
CA ALA A 126 -0.67 5.17 13.80
C ALA A 126 0.42 4.25 14.33
N ILE A 127 0.84 3.24 13.56
CA ILE A 127 1.98 2.39 13.93
C ILE A 127 3.27 3.20 13.94
N LEU A 128 3.52 4.02 12.91
CA LEU A 128 4.72 4.86 12.80
C LEU A 128 4.85 5.79 14.00
N VAL A 129 3.76 6.46 14.39
CA VAL A 129 3.73 7.29 15.61
C VAL A 129 4.05 6.46 16.85
N LYS A 130 3.46 5.26 17.01
CA LYS A 130 3.71 4.43 18.20
C LYS A 130 5.17 4.05 18.35
N ILE A 131 5.80 3.61 17.27
CA ILE A 131 7.19 3.14 17.30
C ILE A 131 8.18 4.29 17.40
N SER A 132 7.86 5.49 16.89
CA SER A 132 8.71 6.68 17.03
C SER A 132 8.66 7.29 18.44
N LEU A 133 7.63 6.98 19.23
CA LEU A 133 7.50 7.42 20.62
C LEU A 133 8.06 6.41 21.64
N SER A 134 8.48 5.22 21.19
CA SER A 134 8.98 4.13 22.05
C SER A 134 10.51 4.13 22.07
#